data_AF-A0A7J5DDQ8-F1
#
_entry.id   AF-A0A7J5DDQ8-F1
#
_cell.length_a   1.000
_cell.length_b   1.000
_cell.length_c   1.000
_cell.angle_alpha   90.00
_cell.angle_beta   90.00
_cell.angle_gamma   90.00
#
_symmetry.space_group_name_H-M   'P 1'
#
loop_
_entity.id
_entity.type
_entity.pdbx_description
1 polymer ?
#
loop_
_entity_poly.entity_id
_entity_poly.type
_entity_poly.pdbx_seq_one_letter_code
_entity_poly.pdbx_strand_id
1 'polypeptide(L)'
;MSPLPTTIPELVRTRIRAAVRRPARLTPEEAEARVLLLRMCSLLLQYPDAELAAARPVLTATVEALPPSPAAEHLAGFVAWFVGQDLESLERHYVEMFDLRRKSSLYLTYYLHGDTRRRGMALLTLNQRYRAAGWETDGGELPDHLPVVLEFAALAGPGGGEAPLRQHRRGLELIHRALTDSDSPYRHVLAALLTLLPPPTEADRAAVDQLVAEGPPNEEVGLDPYGTYGEGEFAPPGAFVPPAPAEPTRVPPAPTSRTEGPR
;
A
#
# COMPACT_ATOMS: atom_id res chain seq x y z
N MET A 1 -62.51 15.32 1.69
CA MET A 1 -61.21 14.74 1.29
C MET A 1 -60.39 15.81 0.59
N SER A 2 -59.63 16.61 1.34
CA SER A 2 -58.69 17.59 0.75
C SER A 2 -57.37 16.89 0.40
N PRO A 3 -56.78 17.13 -0.79
CA PRO A 3 -55.47 16.59 -1.11
C PRO A 3 -54.39 17.31 -0.29
N LEU A 4 -53.47 16.55 0.28
CA LEU A 4 -52.27 17.07 0.95
C LEU A 4 -51.38 17.78 -0.09
N PRO A 5 -50.85 18.98 0.20
CA PRO A 5 -49.90 19.64 -0.70
C PRO A 5 -48.59 18.85 -0.73
N THR A 6 -48.31 18.22 -1.88
CA THR A 6 -47.07 17.47 -2.14
C THR A 6 -46.02 18.43 -2.69
N THR A 7 -45.48 19.32 -1.85
CA THR A 7 -44.29 20.07 -2.25
C THR A 7 -43.52 20.54 -1.02
N ILE A 8 -42.45 19.81 -0.71
CA ILE A 8 -41.41 20.32 0.20
C ILE A 8 -40.85 21.60 -0.42
N PRO A 9 -40.89 22.75 0.27
CA PRO A 9 -40.34 24.00 -0.24
C PRO A 9 -38.86 23.84 -0.62
N GLU A 10 -38.43 24.46 -1.74
CA GLU A 10 -37.03 24.43 -2.19
C GLU A 10 -36.05 24.80 -1.07
N LEU A 11 -36.40 25.78 -0.23
CA LEU A 11 -35.61 26.22 0.92
C LEU A 11 -35.33 25.10 1.95
N VAL A 12 -36.27 24.16 2.09
CA VAL A 12 -36.14 22.97 2.95
C VAL A 12 -35.23 21.94 2.27
N ARG A 13 -35.32 21.75 0.95
CA ARG A 13 -34.36 20.92 0.19
C ARG A 13 -32.95 21.49 0.24
N THR A 14 -32.79 22.81 0.16
CA THR A 14 -31.48 23.47 0.24
C THR A 14 -30.84 23.28 1.61
N ARG A 15 -31.62 23.40 2.70
CA ARG A 15 -31.11 23.14 4.06
C ARG A 15 -30.81 21.66 4.31
N ILE A 16 -31.63 20.74 3.78
CA ILE A 16 -31.37 19.30 3.85
C ILE A 16 -30.10 18.94 3.05
N ARG A 17 -29.88 19.52 1.86
CA ARG A 17 -28.64 19.31 1.07
C ARG A 17 -27.39 19.87 1.76
N ALA A 18 -27.49 21.02 2.42
CA ALA A 18 -26.37 21.61 3.14
C ALA A 18 -26.01 20.84 4.41
N ALA A 19 -26.99 20.19 5.06
CA ALA A 19 -26.77 19.36 6.25
C ALA A 19 -26.20 17.96 5.96
N VAL A 20 -26.27 17.48 4.71
CA VAL A 20 -25.95 16.08 4.35
C VAL A 20 -24.45 15.78 4.14
N ARG A 21 -23.53 16.75 4.12
CA ARG A 21 -22.08 16.43 3.95
C ARG A 21 -21.13 17.33 4.70
N ARG A 22 -21.26 17.40 6.02
CA ARG A 22 -20.06 17.52 6.87
C ARG A 22 -19.85 16.15 7.50
N PRO A 23 -18.75 15.42 7.23
CA PRO A 23 -18.48 14.23 8.00
C PRO A 23 -18.54 14.63 9.47
N ALA A 24 -19.37 13.92 10.25
CA ALA A 24 -19.46 14.15 11.68
C ALA A 24 -18.02 14.10 12.22
N ARG A 25 -17.60 15.17 12.91
CA ARG A 25 -16.27 15.17 13.53
C ARG A 25 -16.30 14.06 14.58
N LEU A 26 -15.36 13.13 14.49
CA LEU A 26 -15.18 12.10 15.50
C LEU A 26 -14.99 12.78 16.86
N THR A 27 -15.56 12.21 17.91
CA THR A 27 -15.20 12.57 19.28
C THR A 27 -13.72 12.23 19.53
N PRO A 28 -13.07 12.81 20.55
CA PRO A 28 -11.70 12.44 20.91
C PRO A 28 -11.54 10.93 21.15
N GLU A 29 -12.48 10.32 21.87
CA GLU A 29 -12.50 8.87 22.15
C GLU A 29 -12.63 8.03 20.87
N GLU A 30 -13.51 8.44 19.94
CA GLU A 30 -13.65 7.78 18.63
C GLU A 30 -12.39 7.92 17.77
N ALA A 31 -11.71 9.07 17.84
CA ALA A 31 -10.45 9.29 17.14
C ALA A 31 -9.32 8.43 17.71
N GLU A 32 -9.21 8.31 19.04
CA GLU A 32 -8.23 7.45 19.70
C GLU A 32 -8.48 5.97 19.39
N ALA A 33 -9.72 5.50 19.50
CA ALA A 33 -10.09 4.14 19.14
C ALA A 33 -9.77 3.84 17.67
N ARG A 34 -10.03 4.79 16.77
CA ARG A 34 -9.71 4.66 15.34
C ARG A 34 -8.21 4.57 15.08
N VAL A 35 -7.40 5.40 15.75
CA VAL A 35 -5.94 5.34 15.67
C VAL A 35 -5.43 3.97 16.15
N LEU A 36 -5.97 3.46 17.26
CA LEU A 36 -5.61 2.14 17.77
C LEU A 36 -5.96 1.03 16.78
N LEU A 37 -7.16 1.07 16.18
CA LEU A 37 -7.57 0.10 15.14
C LEU A 37 -6.64 0.11 13.94
N LEU A 38 -6.23 1.30 13.45
CA LEU A 38 -5.28 1.41 12.34
C LEU A 38 -3.90 0.85 12.70
N ARG A 39 -3.40 1.12 13.92
CA ARG A 39 -2.14 0.55 14.42
C ARG A 39 -2.19 -0.96 14.56
N MET A 40 -3.28 -1.50 15.09
CA MET A 40 -3.50 -2.95 15.18
C MET A 40 -3.51 -3.59 13.80
N CYS A 41 -4.24 -3.00 12.83
CA CYS A 41 -4.21 -3.49 11.45
C CYS A 41 -2.81 -3.42 10.83
N SER A 42 -2.02 -2.36 11.12
CA SER A 42 -0.64 -2.28 10.64
C SER A 42 0.19 -3.44 11.18
N LEU A 43 0.22 -3.57 12.50
CA LEU A 43 1.04 -4.55 13.21
C LEU A 43 0.70 -5.99 12.81
N LEU A 44 -0.58 -6.33 12.72
CA LEU A 44 -1.05 -7.68 12.36
C LEU A 44 -0.88 -8.01 10.87
N LEU A 45 -0.46 -7.06 10.03
CA LEU A 45 -0.10 -7.28 8.62
C LEU A 45 1.42 -7.27 8.38
N GLN A 46 2.23 -7.11 9.43
CA GLN A 46 3.67 -7.27 9.34
C GLN A 46 4.05 -8.77 9.36
N TYR A 47 5.25 -9.06 8.88
CA TYR A 47 5.81 -10.41 8.96
C TYR A 47 5.85 -10.86 10.44
N PRO A 48 5.35 -12.06 10.78
CA PRO A 48 5.23 -12.50 12.16
C PRO A 48 6.57 -13.01 12.66
N ASP A 49 7.42 -12.10 13.13
CA ASP A 49 8.69 -12.43 13.76
C ASP A 49 8.53 -12.82 15.25
N ALA A 50 9.65 -13.09 15.91
CA ALA A 50 9.68 -13.45 17.32
C ALA A 50 9.14 -12.34 18.24
N GLU A 51 9.29 -11.07 17.87
CA GLU A 51 8.80 -9.93 18.66
C GLU A 51 7.27 -9.85 18.59
N LEU A 52 6.71 -9.92 17.37
CA LEU A 52 5.26 -9.94 17.18
C LEU A 52 4.62 -11.18 17.83
N ALA A 53 5.26 -12.34 17.73
CA ALA A 53 4.79 -13.54 18.40
C ALA A 53 4.86 -13.44 19.93
N ALA A 54 5.86 -12.75 20.49
CA ALA A 54 5.94 -12.49 21.93
C ALA A 54 4.87 -11.49 22.41
N ALA A 55 4.38 -10.62 21.52
CA ALA A 55 3.36 -9.62 21.84
C ALA A 55 1.93 -10.18 22.03
N ARG A 56 1.70 -11.50 21.86
CA ARG A 56 0.37 -12.13 22.00
C ARG A 56 -0.44 -11.69 23.21
N PRO A 57 0.09 -11.67 24.45
CA PRO A 57 -0.71 -11.25 25.60
C PRO A 57 -1.19 -9.81 25.48
N VAL A 58 -0.34 -8.93 24.93
CA VAL A 58 -0.66 -7.51 24.70
C VAL A 58 -1.71 -7.37 23.60
N LEU A 59 -1.59 -8.12 22.52
CA LEU A 59 -2.56 -8.10 21.41
C LEU A 59 -3.94 -8.55 21.88
N THR A 60 -4.03 -9.64 22.65
CA THR A 60 -5.29 -10.12 23.24
C THR A 60 -5.92 -9.05 24.15
N ALA A 61 -5.16 -8.53 25.12
CA ALA A 61 -5.66 -7.53 26.04
C ALA A 61 -6.09 -6.23 25.33
N THR A 62 -5.35 -5.84 24.28
CA THR A 62 -5.66 -4.65 23.48
C THR A 62 -6.98 -4.82 22.75
N VAL A 63 -7.23 -5.98 22.13
CA VAL A 63 -8.49 -6.24 21.44
C VAL A 63 -9.67 -6.35 22.40
N GLU A 64 -9.50 -6.98 23.56
CA GLU A 64 -10.54 -7.06 24.60
C GLU A 64 -10.92 -5.68 25.16
N ALA A 65 -9.99 -4.73 25.17
CA ALA A 65 -10.23 -3.36 25.62
C ALA A 65 -10.86 -2.44 24.55
N LEU A 66 -10.95 -2.88 23.28
CA LEU A 66 -11.55 -2.07 22.21
C LEU A 66 -13.06 -1.89 22.45
N PRO A 67 -13.61 -0.69 22.19
CA PRO A 67 -15.05 -0.50 22.17
C PRO A 67 -15.73 -1.44 21.16
N PRO A 68 -16.92 -2.00 21.50
CA PRO A 68 -17.65 -2.88 20.59
C PRO A 68 -17.89 -2.23 19.22
N SER A 69 -17.38 -2.87 18.19
CA SER A 69 -17.50 -2.43 16.80
C SER A 69 -17.24 -3.60 15.84
N PRO A 70 -17.72 -3.53 14.59
CA PRO A 70 -17.40 -4.55 13.58
C PRO A 70 -15.89 -4.73 13.37
N ALA A 71 -15.11 -3.64 13.47
CA ALA A 71 -13.65 -3.70 13.38
C ALA A 71 -13.05 -4.50 14.54
N ALA A 72 -13.49 -4.24 15.78
CA ALA A 72 -13.03 -4.96 16.96
C ALA A 72 -13.37 -6.45 16.91
N GLU A 73 -14.57 -6.82 16.44
CA GLU A 73 -14.99 -8.22 16.27
C GLU A 73 -14.09 -8.96 15.28
N HIS A 74 -13.77 -8.34 14.15
CA HIS A 74 -12.86 -8.91 13.17
C HIS A 74 -11.44 -9.08 13.73
N LEU A 75 -10.90 -8.06 14.40
CA LEU A 75 -9.59 -8.17 15.04
C LEU A 75 -9.56 -9.24 16.13
N ALA A 76 -10.64 -9.41 16.89
CA ALA A 76 -10.77 -10.49 17.89
C ALA A 76 -10.71 -11.87 17.24
N GLY A 77 -11.41 -12.06 16.12
CA GLY A 77 -11.34 -13.30 15.34
C GLY A 77 -9.93 -13.60 14.85
N PHE A 78 -9.21 -12.61 14.31
CA PHE A 78 -7.83 -12.79 13.88
C PHE A 78 -6.90 -13.10 15.05
N VAL A 79 -6.96 -12.32 16.14
CA VAL A 79 -6.08 -12.49 17.29
C VAL A 79 -6.31 -13.85 17.94
N ALA A 80 -7.56 -14.32 18.05
CA ALA A 80 -7.86 -15.66 18.56
C ALA A 80 -7.19 -16.78 17.71
N TRP A 81 -7.18 -16.63 16.38
CA TRP A 81 -6.43 -17.55 15.52
C TRP A 81 -4.92 -17.41 15.73
N PHE A 82 -4.40 -16.18 15.72
CA PHE A 82 -2.98 -15.85 15.81
C PHE A 82 -2.36 -16.45 17.08
N VAL A 83 -3.01 -16.27 18.23
CA VAL A 83 -2.51 -16.80 19.52
C VAL A 83 -2.49 -18.33 19.59
N GLY A 84 -3.28 -19.01 18.75
CA GLY A 84 -3.34 -20.47 18.69
C GLY A 84 -2.29 -21.13 17.79
N GLN A 85 -1.56 -20.36 16.97
CA GLN A 85 -0.55 -20.90 16.04
C GLN A 85 0.85 -20.85 16.63
N ASP A 86 1.73 -21.78 16.30
CA ASP A 86 3.17 -21.63 16.53
C ASP A 86 3.80 -20.63 15.53
N LEU A 87 5.01 -20.14 15.83
CA LEU A 87 5.69 -19.13 15.02
C LEU A 87 5.96 -19.60 13.59
N GLU A 88 6.45 -20.82 13.40
CA GLU A 88 6.77 -21.36 12.08
C GLU A 88 5.51 -21.46 11.20
N SER A 89 4.39 -21.88 11.78
CA SER A 89 3.09 -21.90 11.11
C SER A 89 2.63 -20.50 10.69
N LEU A 90 2.84 -19.48 11.54
CA LEU A 90 2.51 -18.09 11.20
C LEU A 90 3.36 -17.55 10.06
N GLU A 91 4.68 -17.73 10.13
CA GLU A 91 5.63 -17.31 9.10
C GLU A 91 5.30 -17.95 7.76
N ARG A 92 5.04 -19.27 7.75
CA ARG A 92 4.66 -20.01 6.56
C ARG A 92 3.35 -19.48 5.96
N HIS A 93 2.33 -19.27 6.80
CA HIS A 93 1.03 -18.75 6.34
C HIS A 93 1.17 -17.33 5.79
N TYR A 94 2.00 -16.48 6.40
CA TYR A 94 2.26 -15.12 5.92
C TYR A 94 2.87 -15.14 4.52
N VAL A 95 3.96 -15.89 4.34
CA VAL A 95 4.64 -16.01 3.04
C VAL A 95 3.70 -16.59 1.98
N GLU A 96 2.92 -17.61 2.32
CA GLU A 96 1.94 -18.20 1.41
C GLU A 96 0.90 -17.18 0.95
N MET A 97 0.43 -16.31 1.85
CA MET A 97 -0.62 -15.35 1.54
C MET A 97 -0.10 -14.10 0.85
N PHE A 98 1.03 -13.54 1.27
CA PHE A 98 1.42 -12.18 0.85
C PHE A 98 2.57 -12.16 -0.15
N ASP A 99 3.51 -13.11 -0.07
CA ASP A 99 4.73 -13.11 -0.89
C ASP A 99 4.58 -13.97 -2.14
N LEU A 100 3.92 -15.13 -2.01
CA LEU A 100 3.78 -16.08 -3.12
C LEU A 100 2.56 -15.79 -4.01
N ARG A 101 1.61 -14.97 -3.54
CA ARG A 101 0.35 -14.70 -4.24
C ARG A 101 0.25 -13.23 -4.66
N ARG A 102 0.40 -12.98 -5.96
CA ARG A 102 0.25 -11.63 -6.55
C ARG A 102 -1.09 -10.95 -6.20
N LYS A 103 -2.18 -11.73 -6.07
CA LYS A 103 -3.51 -11.19 -5.79
C LYS A 103 -3.65 -10.64 -4.37
N SER A 104 -2.85 -11.08 -3.42
CA SER A 104 -2.93 -10.63 -2.02
C SER A 104 -1.71 -9.82 -1.56
N SER A 105 -0.78 -9.49 -2.45
CA SER A 105 0.37 -8.64 -2.15
C SER A 105 0.00 -7.35 -1.41
N LEU A 106 0.79 -6.98 -0.40
CA LEU A 106 0.51 -5.80 0.44
C LEU A 106 0.99 -4.47 -0.14
N TYR A 107 1.51 -4.43 -1.37
CA TYR A 107 1.98 -3.21 -2.03
C TYR A 107 0.87 -2.54 -2.84
N LEU A 108 0.33 -1.43 -2.33
CA LEU A 108 -0.92 -0.86 -2.84
C LEU A 108 -0.82 -0.27 -4.25
N THR A 109 0.35 0.23 -4.66
CA THR A 109 0.52 0.83 -5.99
C THR A 109 0.57 -0.21 -7.10
N TYR A 110 0.93 -1.45 -6.76
CA TYR A 110 0.94 -2.59 -7.68
C TYR A 110 -0.43 -2.80 -8.34
N TYR A 111 -1.53 -2.72 -7.59
CA TYR A 111 -2.87 -2.95 -8.14
C TYR A 111 -3.34 -1.90 -9.15
N LEU A 112 -2.82 -0.67 -9.08
CA LEU A 112 -3.20 0.41 -9.99
C LEU A 112 -2.25 0.54 -11.18
N HIS A 113 -0.99 0.17 -11.01
CA HIS A 113 0.06 0.48 -11.98
C HIS A 113 0.89 -0.73 -12.40
N GLY A 114 0.71 -1.89 -11.75
CA GLY A 114 1.59 -3.05 -11.86
C GLY A 114 3.06 -2.68 -11.76
N ASP A 115 3.94 -3.44 -12.40
CA ASP A 115 5.37 -3.17 -12.45
C ASP A 115 5.73 -2.29 -13.64
N THR A 116 5.13 -1.09 -13.70
CA THR A 116 5.39 -0.09 -14.73
C THR A 116 6.17 1.11 -14.21
N ARG A 117 6.74 1.92 -15.09
CA ARG A 117 7.29 3.25 -14.72
C ARG A 117 6.29 4.13 -13.94
N ARG A 118 4.98 3.98 -14.17
CA ARG A 118 3.94 4.72 -13.43
C ARG A 118 3.92 4.35 -11.95
N ARG A 119 4.27 3.11 -11.59
CA ARG A 119 4.43 2.69 -10.20
C ARG A 119 5.52 3.51 -9.50
N GLY A 120 6.68 3.70 -10.13
CA GLY A 120 7.75 4.53 -9.59
C GLY A 120 7.30 5.96 -9.25
N MET A 121 6.50 6.59 -10.11
CA MET A 121 5.93 7.92 -9.84
C MET A 121 4.91 7.93 -8.69
N ALA A 122 4.12 6.85 -8.55
CA ALA A 122 3.19 6.70 -7.43
C ALA A 122 3.94 6.56 -6.09
N LEU A 123 5.01 5.78 -6.05
CA LEU A 123 5.89 5.65 -4.88
C LEU A 123 6.51 6.99 -4.48
N LEU A 124 7.01 7.77 -5.45
CA LEU A 124 7.54 9.11 -5.20
C LEU A 124 6.48 10.04 -4.62
N THR A 125 5.26 10.01 -5.17
CA THR A 125 4.14 10.83 -4.70
C THR A 125 3.77 10.50 -3.24
N LEU A 126 3.80 9.21 -2.89
CA LEU A 126 3.48 8.77 -1.53
C LEU A 126 4.58 9.19 -0.52
N ASN A 127 5.85 9.04 -0.90
CA ASN A 127 6.98 9.58 -0.12
C ASN A 127 6.88 11.10 0.11
N GLN A 128 6.53 11.86 -0.93
CA GLN A 128 6.32 13.30 -0.79
C GLN A 128 5.18 13.64 0.17
N ARG A 129 4.10 12.85 0.15
CA ARG A 129 2.99 13.00 1.11
C ARG A 129 3.45 12.73 2.55
N TYR A 130 4.26 11.71 2.78
CA TYR A 130 4.80 11.40 4.12
C TYR A 130 5.66 12.55 4.65
N ARG A 131 6.61 13.03 3.84
CA ARG A 131 7.46 14.17 4.18
C ARG A 131 6.67 15.45 4.42
N ALA A 132 5.63 15.71 3.62
CA ALA A 132 4.78 16.88 3.81
C ALA A 132 3.99 16.86 5.14
N ALA A 133 3.78 15.67 5.72
CA ALA A 133 3.22 15.50 7.06
C ALA A 133 4.28 15.46 8.17
N GLY A 134 5.56 15.67 7.84
CA GLY A 134 6.66 15.60 8.79
C GLY A 134 7.08 14.18 9.19
N TRP A 135 6.67 13.17 8.40
CA TRP A 135 7.05 11.78 8.64
C TRP A 135 8.14 11.34 7.67
N GLU A 136 9.24 10.83 8.23
CA GLU A 136 10.34 10.22 7.48
C GLU A 136 10.35 8.71 7.78
N THR A 137 10.24 7.90 6.74
CA THR A 137 10.39 6.45 6.86
C THR A 137 11.88 6.11 6.98
N ASP A 138 12.21 5.09 7.75
CA ASP A 138 13.59 4.58 7.91
C ASP A 138 14.13 3.90 6.63
N GLY A 139 13.27 3.71 5.62
CA GLY A 139 13.61 3.10 4.35
C GLY A 139 13.66 1.57 4.37
N GLY A 140 13.25 0.94 5.48
CA GLY A 140 13.20 -0.53 5.59
C GLY A 140 12.17 -1.16 4.64
N GLU A 141 11.08 -0.45 4.36
CA GLU A 141 10.00 -0.89 3.47
C GLU A 141 9.63 0.17 2.43
N LEU A 142 9.01 -0.26 1.32
CA LEU A 142 8.48 0.66 0.32
C LEU A 142 7.33 1.49 0.90
N PRO A 143 7.16 2.75 0.46
CA PRO A 143 6.15 3.63 1.02
C PRO A 143 4.72 3.13 0.78
N ASP A 144 4.48 2.26 -0.20
CA ASP A 144 3.16 1.72 -0.50
C ASP A 144 2.85 0.37 0.16
N HIS A 145 3.76 -0.14 0.98
CA HIS A 145 3.49 -1.31 1.81
C HIS A 145 2.36 -1.00 2.79
N LEU A 146 1.30 -1.81 2.81
CA LEU A 146 0.06 -1.51 3.54
C LEU A 146 0.29 -1.19 5.05
N PRO A 147 1.10 -1.94 5.82
CA PRO A 147 1.50 -1.55 7.17
C PRO A 147 2.05 -0.12 7.27
N VAL A 148 2.97 0.27 6.39
CA VAL A 148 3.54 1.64 6.34
C VAL A 148 2.44 2.68 6.08
N VAL A 149 1.52 2.39 5.17
CA VAL A 149 0.38 3.27 4.87
C VAL A 149 -0.58 3.39 6.06
N LEU A 150 -0.78 2.31 6.83
CA LEU A 150 -1.63 2.29 8.01
C LEU A 150 -1.01 3.07 9.18
N GLU A 151 0.31 2.96 9.38
CA GLU A 151 1.04 3.79 10.35
C GLU A 151 0.94 5.27 10.02
N PHE A 152 1.14 5.62 8.75
CA PHE A 152 0.92 6.98 8.29
C PHE A 152 -0.50 7.46 8.56
N ALA A 153 -1.51 6.62 8.27
CA ALA A 153 -2.91 6.97 8.50
C ALA A 153 -3.21 7.17 9.99
N ALA A 154 -2.64 6.35 10.87
CA ALA A 154 -2.74 6.48 12.31
C ALA A 154 -2.07 7.75 12.84
N LEU A 155 -0.95 8.17 12.24
CA LEU A 155 -0.18 9.35 12.64
C LEU A 155 -0.78 10.66 12.12
N ALA A 156 -1.09 10.72 10.82
CA ALA A 156 -1.61 11.93 10.16
C ALA A 156 -3.12 12.10 10.34
N GLY A 157 -3.81 11.10 10.89
CA GLY A 157 -5.20 11.15 11.32
C GLY A 157 -6.23 11.15 10.18
N PRO A 158 -7.52 11.29 10.55
CA PRO A 158 -8.62 11.24 9.60
C PRO A 158 -8.51 12.29 8.49
N GLY A 159 -8.99 11.93 7.30
CA GLY A 159 -8.89 12.81 6.13
C GLY A 159 -7.56 12.61 5.40
N GLY A 160 -6.58 13.47 5.66
CA GLY A 160 -5.30 13.49 4.92
C GLY A 160 -4.49 12.20 5.07
N GLY A 161 -4.36 11.68 6.30
CA GLY A 161 -3.60 10.47 6.60
C GLY A 161 -4.17 9.22 5.92
N GLU A 162 -5.50 9.10 5.90
CA GLU A 162 -6.20 7.97 5.29
C GLU A 162 -6.46 8.13 3.78
N ALA A 163 -6.09 9.27 3.19
CA ALA A 163 -6.28 9.50 1.76
C ALA A 163 -5.64 8.44 0.86
N PRO A 164 -4.42 7.91 1.14
CA PRO A 164 -3.88 6.79 0.38
C PRO A 164 -4.76 5.54 0.46
N LEU A 165 -5.25 5.17 1.65
CA LEU A 165 -6.12 4.00 1.82
C LEU A 165 -7.39 4.10 0.97
N ARG A 166 -8.00 5.30 0.91
CA ARG A 166 -9.17 5.55 0.04
C ARG A 166 -8.81 5.52 -1.45
N GLN A 167 -7.67 6.10 -1.84
CA GLN A 167 -7.19 6.09 -3.22
C GLN A 167 -6.91 4.66 -3.72
N HIS A 168 -6.47 3.78 -2.83
CA HIS A 168 -6.15 2.38 -3.13
C HIS A 168 -7.26 1.41 -2.71
N ARG A 169 -8.50 1.89 -2.50
CA ARG A 169 -9.65 1.08 -2.05
C ARG A 169 -9.84 -0.21 -2.85
N ARG A 170 -9.70 -0.13 -4.18
CA ARG A 170 -9.85 -1.27 -5.09
C ARG A 170 -8.82 -2.37 -4.83
N GLY A 171 -7.57 -2.01 -4.56
CA GLY A 171 -6.53 -2.95 -4.18
C GLY A 171 -6.85 -3.64 -2.86
N LEU A 172 -7.31 -2.88 -1.85
CA LEU A 172 -7.72 -3.42 -0.55
C LEU A 172 -8.87 -4.43 -0.66
N GLU A 173 -9.86 -4.15 -1.51
CA GLU A 173 -10.97 -5.09 -1.74
C GLU A 173 -10.53 -6.34 -2.49
N LEU A 174 -9.60 -6.20 -3.45
CA LEU A 174 -9.04 -7.36 -4.14
C LEU A 174 -8.25 -8.24 -3.18
N ILE A 175 -7.39 -7.66 -2.33
CA ILE A 175 -6.68 -8.41 -1.27
C ILE A 175 -7.69 -9.12 -0.37
N HIS A 176 -8.70 -8.40 0.13
CA HIS A 176 -9.73 -8.99 1.00
C HIS A 176 -10.48 -10.15 0.33
N ARG A 177 -10.86 -10.01 -0.95
CA ARG A 177 -11.50 -11.08 -1.73
C ARG A 177 -10.56 -12.27 -1.91
N ALA A 178 -9.31 -12.05 -2.29
CA ALA A 178 -8.32 -13.13 -2.45
C ALA A 178 -8.10 -13.91 -1.15
N LEU A 179 -8.01 -13.20 -0.01
CA LEU A 179 -7.89 -13.82 1.31
C LEU A 179 -9.16 -14.59 1.68
N THR A 180 -10.35 -14.06 1.37
CA THR A 180 -11.64 -14.74 1.59
C THR A 180 -11.77 -16.01 0.76
N ASP A 181 -11.43 -15.95 -0.53
CA ASP A 181 -11.49 -17.09 -1.45
C ASP A 181 -10.54 -18.23 -1.03
N SER A 182 -9.44 -17.87 -0.34
CA SER A 182 -8.49 -18.83 0.24
C SER A 182 -8.80 -19.27 1.67
N ASP A 183 -9.91 -18.80 2.25
CA ASP A 183 -10.27 -18.97 3.67
C ASP A 183 -9.16 -18.55 4.65
N SER A 184 -8.33 -17.58 4.27
CA SER A 184 -7.24 -17.10 5.13
C SER A 184 -7.78 -16.28 6.30
N PRO A 185 -7.28 -16.49 7.53
CA PRO A 185 -7.62 -15.67 8.70
C PRO A 185 -7.29 -14.18 8.51
N TYR A 186 -6.27 -13.83 7.70
CA TYR A 186 -5.93 -12.44 7.39
C TYR A 186 -7.08 -11.65 6.75
N ARG A 187 -8.11 -12.32 6.18
CA ARG A 187 -9.34 -11.65 5.72
C ARG A 187 -9.96 -10.78 6.82
N HIS A 188 -9.83 -11.19 8.07
CA HIS A 188 -10.38 -10.46 9.21
C HIS A 188 -9.67 -9.12 9.42
N VAL A 189 -8.34 -9.06 9.30
CA VAL A 189 -7.61 -7.79 9.43
C VAL A 189 -7.99 -6.82 8.31
N LEU A 190 -8.12 -7.32 7.08
CA LEU A 190 -8.58 -6.51 5.96
C LEU A 190 -10.04 -6.09 6.14
N ALA A 191 -10.93 -6.97 6.61
CA ALA A 191 -12.32 -6.64 6.88
C ALA A 191 -12.42 -5.53 7.94
N ALA A 192 -11.64 -5.62 9.03
CA ALA A 192 -11.56 -4.57 10.04
C ALA A 192 -11.15 -3.23 9.41
N LEU A 193 -10.08 -3.19 8.61
CA LEU A 193 -9.67 -1.99 7.88
C LEU A 193 -10.77 -1.44 6.96
N LEU A 194 -11.44 -2.31 6.19
CA LEU A 194 -12.47 -1.90 5.25
C LEU A 194 -13.69 -1.26 5.94
N THR A 195 -14.00 -1.64 7.19
CA THR A 195 -15.07 -1.01 7.99
C THR A 195 -14.74 0.43 8.41
N LEU A 196 -13.45 0.78 8.46
CA LEU A 196 -13.00 2.13 8.80
C LEU A 196 -13.14 3.08 7.62
N LEU A 197 -13.21 2.58 6.39
CA LEU A 197 -13.27 3.38 5.18
C LEU A 197 -14.74 3.58 4.74
N PRO A 198 -15.04 4.63 3.95
CA PRO A 198 -16.34 4.77 3.32
C PRO A 198 -16.71 3.52 2.51
N PRO A 199 -18.01 3.17 2.43
CA PRO A 199 -18.45 2.01 1.66
C PRO A 199 -18.05 2.17 0.19
N PRO A 200 -17.74 1.06 -0.51
CA PRO A 200 -17.33 1.11 -1.90
C PRO A 200 -18.45 1.63 -2.79
N THR A 201 -18.05 2.40 -3.79
CA THR A 201 -18.97 2.82 -4.86
C THR A 201 -19.23 1.65 -5.82
N GLU A 202 -20.27 1.77 -6.65
CA GLU A 202 -20.51 0.80 -7.72
C GLU A 202 -19.35 0.74 -8.72
N ALA A 203 -18.72 1.89 -8.98
CA ALA A 203 -17.53 1.96 -9.83
C ALA A 203 -16.32 1.24 -9.20
N ASP A 204 -16.19 1.24 -7.87
CA ASP A 204 -15.14 0.47 -7.20
C ASP A 204 -15.38 -1.03 -7.35
N ARG A 205 -16.62 -1.50 -7.14
CA ARG A 205 -16.98 -2.91 -7.33
C ARG A 205 -16.70 -3.39 -8.75
N ALA A 206 -17.17 -2.64 -9.76
CA ALA A 206 -16.94 -2.98 -11.16
C ALA A 206 -15.44 -3.01 -11.52
N ALA A 207 -14.66 -2.06 -11.01
CA ALA A 207 -13.22 -2.04 -11.24
C ALA A 207 -12.48 -3.18 -10.53
N VAL A 208 -12.95 -3.62 -9.35
CA VAL A 208 -12.41 -4.80 -8.66
C VAL A 208 -12.69 -6.06 -9.47
N ASP A 209 -13.90 -6.24 -10.00
CA ASP A 209 -14.23 -7.38 -10.86
C ASP A 209 -13.37 -7.42 -12.11
N GLN A 210 -13.14 -6.26 -12.76
CA GLN A 210 -12.22 -6.15 -13.88
C GLN A 210 -10.78 -6.52 -13.47
N LEU A 211 -10.29 -6.00 -12.35
CA LEU A 211 -8.94 -6.26 -11.85
C LEU A 211 -8.74 -7.73 -11.46
N VAL A 212 -9.79 -8.41 -10.99
CA VAL A 212 -9.77 -9.86 -10.72
C VAL A 212 -9.66 -10.67 -12.02
N ALA A 213 -10.33 -10.23 -13.09
CA ALA A 213 -10.32 -10.90 -14.39
C ALA A 213 -9.03 -10.66 -15.18
N GLU A 214 -8.54 -9.43 -15.22
CA GLU A 214 -7.43 -9.00 -16.07
C GLU A 214 -6.08 -8.97 -15.34
N GLY A 215 -6.11 -8.90 -14.01
CA GLY A 215 -4.92 -8.64 -13.19
C GLY A 215 -4.44 -7.19 -13.29
N PRO A 216 -3.41 -6.80 -12.52
CA PRO A 216 -2.84 -5.45 -12.60
C PRO A 216 -2.24 -5.13 -13.97
N PRO A 217 -2.15 -3.85 -14.36
CA PRO A 217 -1.58 -3.46 -15.65
C PRO A 217 -0.13 -3.95 -15.80
N ASN A 218 0.21 -4.56 -16.92
CA ASN A 218 1.60 -4.90 -17.25
C ASN A 218 2.24 -3.79 -18.09
N GLU A 219 3.56 -3.58 -17.95
CA GLU A 219 4.28 -2.69 -18.85
C GLU A 219 4.40 -3.35 -20.22
N GLU A 220 3.93 -2.68 -21.28
CA GLU A 220 4.16 -3.08 -22.68
C GLU A 220 5.61 -2.76 -23.07
N VAL A 221 6.59 -3.40 -22.43
CA VAL A 221 7.99 -3.26 -22.84
C VAL A 221 8.22 -4.07 -24.12
N GLY A 222 8.29 -3.37 -25.26
CA GLY A 222 8.75 -3.90 -26.55
C GLY A 222 7.71 -4.03 -27.67
N LEU A 223 6.51 -3.46 -27.55
CA LEU A 223 5.49 -3.48 -28.62
C LEU A 223 5.38 -2.18 -29.41
N ASP A 224 6.01 -1.10 -28.96
CA ASP A 224 6.31 0.01 -29.87
C ASP A 224 7.36 -0.50 -30.86
N PRO A 225 7.06 -0.60 -32.18
CA PRO A 225 8.12 -0.77 -33.15
C PRO A 225 9.07 0.39 -32.90
N TYR A 226 10.35 0.09 -32.67
CA TYR A 226 11.42 1.07 -32.47
C TYR A 226 11.03 2.38 -33.14
N GLY A 227 10.74 3.39 -32.31
CA GLY A 227 10.37 4.71 -32.81
C GLY A 227 11.31 5.05 -33.96
N THR A 228 10.73 5.56 -35.03
CA THR A 228 11.40 6.08 -36.22
C THR A 228 12.47 7.08 -35.82
N TYR A 229 13.62 6.58 -35.37
CA TYR A 229 14.87 7.32 -35.33
C TYR A 229 15.16 7.64 -36.80
N GLY A 230 15.09 8.93 -37.12
CA GLY A 230 15.08 9.45 -38.47
C GLY A 230 16.16 8.82 -39.35
N GLU A 231 15.75 8.44 -40.56
CA GLU A 231 16.60 8.07 -41.70
C GLU A 231 17.94 7.38 -41.36
N GLY A 232 17.90 6.40 -40.46
CA GLY A 232 19.03 5.52 -40.19
C GLY A 232 18.86 4.25 -40.98
N GLU A 233 19.38 4.22 -42.21
CA GLU A 233 19.46 3.02 -43.03
C GLU A 233 20.13 1.89 -42.23
N PHE A 234 19.43 0.77 -42.06
CA PHE A 234 19.93 -0.39 -41.34
C PHE A 234 21.21 -0.88 -42.04
N ALA A 235 22.36 -0.65 -41.41
CA ALA A 235 23.63 -1.07 -41.99
C ALA A 235 23.64 -2.61 -42.06
N PRO A 236 23.85 -3.21 -43.26
CA PRO A 236 23.81 -4.65 -43.40
C PRO A 236 24.88 -5.33 -42.52
N PRO A 237 24.64 -6.58 -42.09
CA PRO A 237 25.60 -7.33 -41.28
C PRO A 237 26.97 -7.37 -41.98
N GLY A 238 28.00 -6.86 -41.29
CA GLY A 238 29.38 -6.71 -41.81
C GLY A 238 29.83 -5.26 -42.02
N ALA A 239 28.95 -4.27 -41.90
CA ALA A 239 29.31 -2.85 -42.02
C ALA A 239 30.07 -2.27 -40.81
N PHE A 240 30.16 -3.01 -39.70
CA PHE A 240 30.95 -2.58 -38.55
C PHE A 240 32.44 -2.74 -38.85
N VAL A 241 33.10 -1.62 -39.15
CA VAL A 241 34.56 -1.52 -39.14
C VAL A 241 34.96 -1.02 -37.75
N PRO A 242 35.62 -1.86 -36.92
CA PRO A 242 36.09 -1.40 -35.62
C PRO A 242 37.06 -0.22 -35.80
N PRO A 243 36.98 0.82 -34.97
CA PRO A 243 37.97 1.89 -35.01
C PRO A 243 39.36 1.33 -34.71
N ALA A 244 40.39 1.95 -35.30
CA ALA A 244 41.77 1.54 -35.08
C ALA A 244 42.10 1.55 -33.58
N PRO A 245 42.79 0.52 -33.05
CA PRO A 245 43.14 0.47 -31.64
C PRO A 245 43.97 1.70 -31.26
N ALA A 246 43.58 2.36 -30.17
CA ALA A 246 44.29 3.52 -29.65
C ALA A 246 45.73 3.15 -29.24
N GLU A 247 46.67 4.09 -29.40
CA GLU A 247 48.05 3.86 -28.99
C GLU A 247 48.13 3.56 -27.49
N PRO A 248 48.98 2.61 -27.06
CA PRO A 248 49.11 2.25 -25.66
C PRO A 248 49.61 3.43 -24.83
N THR A 249 48.79 3.87 -23.88
CA THR A 249 49.13 4.91 -22.91
C THR A 249 50.35 4.49 -22.10
N ARG A 250 51.50 5.12 -22.35
CA ARG A 250 52.69 4.94 -21.51
C ARG A 250 52.48 5.67 -20.18
N VAL A 251 52.31 4.91 -19.11
CA VAL A 251 52.30 5.44 -17.74
C VAL A 251 53.73 5.88 -17.40
N PRO A 252 53.99 7.15 -17.05
CA PRO A 252 55.32 7.57 -16.60
C PRO A 252 55.66 6.92 -15.25
N PRO A 253 56.93 6.55 -15.01
CA PRO A 253 57.32 5.90 -13.76
C PRO A 253 57.14 6.83 -12.57
N ALA A 254 56.62 6.27 -11.47
CA ALA A 254 56.41 6.99 -10.22
C ALA A 254 57.75 7.49 -9.62
N PRO A 255 57.78 8.72 -9.05
CA PRO A 255 58.98 9.23 -8.39
C PRO A 255 59.29 8.41 -7.14
N THR A 256 60.51 7.89 -7.07
CA THR A 256 61.02 7.20 -5.87
C THR A 256 61.43 8.23 -4.83
N SER A 257 60.67 8.34 -3.74
CA SER A 257 61.11 9.08 -2.55
C SER A 257 62.09 8.20 -1.75
N ARG A 258 63.39 8.47 -1.89
CA ARG A 258 64.40 8.03 -0.91
C ARG A 258 64.31 8.95 0.31
N THR A 259 63.85 8.39 1.43
CA THR A 259 63.97 9.03 2.74
C THR A 259 65.34 8.66 3.31
N GLU A 260 66.35 9.50 3.13
CA GLU A 260 67.56 9.48 3.94
C GLU A 260 67.29 10.24 5.25
N GLY A 261 67.31 9.53 6.38
CA GLY A 261 67.26 10.14 7.72
C GLY A 261 68.65 10.62 8.16
N PRO A 262 68.77 11.75 8.88
CA PRO A 262 70.02 12.12 9.51
C PRO A 262 70.12 11.51 10.92
N ARG A 263 71.39 11.29 11.30
CA ARG A 263 71.91 10.69 12.53
C ARG A 263 71.64 11.52 13.78
#